data_AF-A0A3B8QB36-F1
#
_entry.id   AF-A0A3B8QB36-F1
#
_cell.length_a   1.000
_cell.length_b   1.000
_cell.length_c   1.000
_cell.angle_alpha   90.00
_cell.angle_beta   90.00
_cell.angle_gamma   90.00
#
_symmetry.space_group_name_H-M   'P 1'
#
loop_
_entity.id
_entity.type
_entity.pdbx_description
1 polymer ?
#
loop_
_entity_poly.entity_id
_entity_poly.type
_entity_poly.pdbx_seq_one_letter_code
_entity_poly.pdbx_strand_id
1 'polypeptide(L)'
;MQSEMKKPHAKARGGEENKGSWRTVADRLLVSPRNVCRCPMDWPYSLPLRAFACDSIASFHVRRSQAPVHPKDSQFHFSILNPALPVHFCAIETDSSHSTRKRALPRWAWILVFVGFWTLVGLAFAGQLYLTQIKVGAAVSWQFALSRSLADWYTFAVLSLPAIALARKFPLGSAPAHLLVTLHLVASAVFSLVWMLVRAGLASGFEGKPFADTLRYALVATLVFNVLVYWVIIVATHAVGFYQQSRERERRELDLERRLTDARLRALQMQLNPHFLFNALHGVSALMYRDVDAADTMLVRLSELLREALHRSEAPEVSLRSELAFLDKYLSIEQIRFAGRLTVIREITEAALDSPVPNLILQPLVENAIKHGIEPQVRPGVIMLRARLMPSNRLHLEVEDNGRGLDATKAPDSGIGLANCRSRLQQLYGGQASLDLRAGADGGLCVVIELPVAVPASERTAAVSQTSRAAELG
;
A
#
# COMPACT_ATOMS: atom_id res chain seq x y z
N MET A 1 24.55 -14.46 -67.82
CA MET A 1 23.27 -14.82 -67.17
C MET A 1 22.52 -13.50 -66.96
N GLN A 2 21.39 -13.18 -67.60
CA GLN A 2 20.17 -13.97 -67.91
C GLN A 2 19.51 -14.52 -66.63
N SER A 3 18.21 -14.35 -66.38
CA SER A 3 17.15 -13.73 -67.24
C SER A 3 15.92 -13.25 -66.44
N GLU A 4 15.34 -12.12 -66.89
CA GLU A 4 13.92 -11.85 -67.18
C GLU A 4 12.80 -12.31 -66.21
N MET A 5 12.04 -11.36 -65.64
CA MET A 5 10.71 -10.86 -66.09
C MET A 5 9.49 -11.81 -65.98
N LYS A 6 8.44 -11.37 -65.25
CA LYS A 6 7.12 -11.05 -65.84
C LYS A 6 6.11 -10.37 -64.89
N LYS A 7 5.44 -9.34 -65.42
CA LYS A 7 4.06 -8.87 -65.14
C LYS A 7 3.29 -8.98 -66.50
N PRO A 8 2.03 -8.52 -66.73
CA PRO A 8 0.96 -7.97 -65.86
C PRO A 8 -0.49 -8.53 -66.15
N HIS A 9 -1.50 -7.91 -65.53
CA HIS A 9 -2.90 -7.64 -66.00
C HIS A 9 -4.05 -8.69 -66.01
N ALA A 10 -5.03 -8.47 -65.11
CA ALA A 10 -6.48 -8.23 -65.35
C ALA A 10 -7.12 -7.68 -64.04
N LYS A 11 -8.17 -6.83 -63.91
CA LYS A 11 -9.09 -6.05 -64.78
C LYS A 11 -10.38 -6.72 -65.33
N ALA A 12 -11.53 -6.57 -64.64
CA ALA A 12 -12.72 -5.78 -65.06
C ALA A 12 -14.05 -6.08 -64.27
N ARG A 13 -14.94 -5.05 -64.18
CA ARG A 13 -16.39 -5.07 -63.78
C ARG A 13 -16.72 -5.41 -62.29
N GLY A 14 -17.84 -4.96 -61.72
CA GLY A 14 -18.84 -3.97 -62.17
C GLY A 14 -20.29 -4.24 -61.68
N GLY A 15 -20.94 -3.25 -61.05
CA GLY A 15 -22.31 -3.26 -60.48
C GLY A 15 -22.32 -2.49 -59.15
N GLU A 16 -23.20 -1.53 -58.82
CA GLU A 16 -24.69 -1.47 -58.86
C GLU A 16 -25.37 -2.40 -57.82
N GLU A 17 -26.40 -2.00 -57.08
CA GLU A 17 -26.86 -0.65 -56.66
C GLU A 17 -27.78 -0.83 -55.43
N ASN A 18 -27.80 0.08 -54.44
CA ASN A 18 -29.01 0.29 -53.62
C ASN A 18 -29.01 1.65 -52.88
N LYS A 19 -30.11 2.41 -52.98
CA LYS A 19 -30.37 3.67 -52.25
C LYS A 19 -31.65 3.52 -51.41
N GLY A 20 -31.51 3.08 -50.15
CA GLY A 20 -32.62 3.00 -49.19
C GLY A 20 -32.80 4.28 -48.38
N SER A 21 -33.55 5.26 -48.91
CA SER A 21 -33.84 6.52 -48.20
C SER A 21 -35.08 6.43 -47.32
N TRP A 22 -34.95 6.65 -46.00
CA TRP A 22 -36.05 7.16 -45.16
C TRP A 22 -35.56 8.19 -44.13
N ARG A 23 -35.75 9.47 -44.46
CA ARG A 23 -35.90 10.55 -43.46
C ARG A 23 -37.38 10.69 -43.07
N THR A 24 -37.66 11.57 -42.12
CA THR A 24 -38.99 12.02 -41.66
C THR A 24 -39.95 10.92 -41.17
N VAL A 25 -40.02 10.75 -39.85
CA VAL A 25 -41.13 11.34 -39.09
C VAL A 25 -40.56 12.08 -37.88
N ALA A 26 -40.86 13.37 -37.79
CA ALA A 26 -40.81 14.13 -36.55
C ALA A 26 -42.26 14.48 -36.15
N ASP A 27 -42.42 15.11 -34.98
CA ASP A 27 -43.68 15.66 -34.46
C ASP A 27 -44.85 14.68 -34.22
N ARG A 28 -44.92 14.20 -32.96
CA ARG A 28 -46.16 14.24 -32.16
C ARG A 28 -45.81 14.45 -30.69
N LEU A 29 -46.42 15.47 -30.08
CA LEU A 29 -46.17 15.94 -28.72
C LEU A 29 -47.12 15.31 -27.68
N LEU A 30 -46.84 15.62 -26.40
CA LEU A 30 -47.72 15.59 -25.21
C LEU A 30 -47.64 14.38 -24.24
N VAL A 31 -46.75 14.54 -23.25
CA VAL A 31 -46.99 14.42 -21.79
C VAL A 31 -48.06 13.43 -21.27
N SER A 32 -47.61 12.36 -20.60
CA SER A 32 -48.15 11.91 -19.29
C SER A 32 -47.21 10.85 -18.65
N PRO A 33 -47.01 10.79 -17.31
CA PRO A 33 -46.04 9.89 -16.68
C PRO A 33 -46.61 8.54 -16.19
N ARG A 34 -45.68 7.62 -15.85
CA ARG A 34 -45.87 6.25 -15.31
C ARG A 34 -46.32 5.18 -16.34
N ASN A 35 -45.38 4.34 -16.80
CA ASN A 35 -45.31 2.93 -16.38
C ASN A 35 -44.17 2.14 -17.02
N VAL A 36 -43.60 1.22 -16.23
CA VAL A 36 -43.00 -0.09 -16.61
C VAL A 36 -42.24 -0.16 -17.94
N CYS A 37 -40.91 0.02 -17.90
CA CYS A 37 -40.02 -0.53 -18.92
C CYS A 37 -39.91 -2.05 -18.74
N ARG A 38 -40.59 -2.84 -19.58
CA ARG A 38 -40.23 -4.26 -19.79
C ARG A 38 -38.98 -4.32 -20.67
N CYS A 39 -38.00 -5.12 -20.28
CA CYS A 39 -36.86 -5.46 -21.12
C CYS A 39 -37.07 -6.86 -21.74
N PRO A 40 -37.07 -7.01 -23.08
CA PRO A 40 -37.08 -8.32 -23.72
C PRO A 40 -35.66 -8.87 -23.95
N MET A 41 -35.48 -10.16 -23.67
CA MET A 41 -34.80 -11.21 -24.48
C MET A 41 -33.69 -10.75 -25.47
N ASP A 42 -32.47 -11.33 -25.53
CA ASP A 42 -31.89 -12.52 -24.89
C ASP A 42 -30.34 -12.42 -24.90
N TRP A 43 -29.67 -13.02 -23.91
CA TRP A 43 -28.39 -13.71 -24.15
C TRP A 43 -28.06 -14.74 -23.04
N PRO A 44 -27.76 -16.01 -23.37
CA PRO A 44 -27.50 -17.04 -22.36
C PRO A 44 -26.00 -17.22 -22.06
N TYR A 45 -25.60 -17.00 -20.80
CA TYR A 45 -24.59 -17.84 -20.12
C TYR A 45 -24.75 -17.72 -18.60
N SER A 46 -24.83 -18.86 -17.91
CA SER A 46 -25.30 -18.95 -16.52
C SER A 46 -24.19 -19.16 -15.50
N LEU A 47 -24.12 -18.30 -14.48
CA LEU A 47 -23.47 -18.59 -13.18
C LEU A 47 -24.37 -18.09 -12.03
N PRO A 48 -24.55 -18.85 -10.93
CA PRO A 48 -25.59 -18.56 -9.95
C PRO A 48 -25.12 -17.66 -8.80
N LEU A 49 -25.82 -16.53 -8.60
CA LEU A 49 -25.84 -15.82 -7.33
C LEU A 49 -27.20 -16.04 -6.65
N ARG A 50 -27.18 -16.59 -5.43
CA ARG A 50 -28.39 -16.75 -4.61
C ARG A 50 -28.81 -15.39 -4.04
N ALA A 51 -30.09 -15.08 -4.16
CA ALA A 51 -30.67 -13.90 -3.53
C ALA A 51 -30.69 -14.02 -2.00
N PHE A 52 -30.56 -12.89 -1.32
CA PHE A 52 -31.13 -12.64 0.01
C PHE A 52 -31.98 -11.38 -0.09
N ALA A 53 -33.20 -11.44 0.43
CA ALA A 53 -34.19 -10.38 0.26
C ALA A 53 -34.00 -9.22 1.25
N CYS A 54 -34.28 -8.00 0.81
CA CYS A 54 -34.67 -6.93 1.72
C CYS A 54 -36.12 -7.17 2.16
N ASP A 55 -36.38 -7.08 3.46
CA ASP A 55 -37.73 -7.20 4.01
C ASP A 55 -37.89 -6.32 5.27
N SER A 56 -39.13 -6.07 5.68
CA SER A 56 -39.53 -5.30 6.88
C SER A 56 -39.19 -3.79 6.93
N ILE A 57 -40.08 -2.98 6.36
CA ILE A 57 -40.34 -1.62 6.88
C ILE A 57 -41.19 -1.76 8.15
N ALA A 58 -40.78 -1.17 9.28
CA ALA A 58 -41.55 -1.22 10.52
C ALA A 58 -41.50 0.06 11.37
N SER A 59 -42.65 0.75 11.43
CA SER A 59 -43.17 1.58 12.53
C SER A 59 -42.23 2.52 13.32
N PHE A 60 -42.41 3.82 13.08
CA PHE A 60 -42.07 4.92 13.99
C PHE A 60 -42.76 4.76 15.36
N HIS A 61 -42.08 5.06 16.48
CA HIS A 61 -42.72 5.36 17.76
C HIS A 61 -41.88 6.35 18.59
N VAL A 62 -42.42 7.55 18.83
CA VAL A 62 -41.77 8.60 19.62
C VAL A 62 -42.18 8.46 21.09
N ARG A 63 -41.22 8.50 22.02
CA ARG A 63 -41.48 8.61 23.46
C ARG A 63 -40.74 9.82 24.04
N ARG A 64 -41.48 10.81 24.53
CA ARG A 64 -40.95 12.01 25.21
C ARG A 64 -40.50 11.69 26.64
N SER A 65 -39.51 12.42 27.15
CA SER A 65 -39.24 12.55 28.59
C SER A 65 -38.69 13.95 28.91
N GLN A 66 -39.01 14.43 30.13
CA GLN A 66 -38.74 15.76 30.68
C GLN A 66 -38.16 15.57 32.10
N ALA A 67 -37.34 16.44 32.71
CA ALA A 67 -36.66 17.71 32.36
C ALA A 67 -35.58 17.94 33.48
N PRO A 68 -34.91 19.10 33.71
CA PRO A 68 -34.91 20.40 33.03
C PRO A 68 -33.47 20.93 32.74
N VAL A 69 -33.30 22.25 32.55
CA VAL A 69 -32.05 22.95 32.23
C VAL A 69 -31.60 23.84 33.40
N HIS A 70 -30.29 23.95 33.64
CA HIS A 70 -29.64 25.20 34.10
C HIS A 70 -28.20 25.28 33.55
N PRO A 71 -27.62 26.48 33.31
CA PRO A 71 -26.43 26.64 32.47
C PRO A 71 -25.15 27.06 33.22
N LYS A 72 -23.98 26.84 32.59
CA LYS A 72 -22.90 27.83 32.53
C LYS A 72 -21.83 27.53 31.48
N ASP A 73 -21.02 28.56 31.21
CA ASP A 73 -19.67 28.57 30.63
C ASP A 73 -19.49 28.09 29.17
N SER A 74 -19.87 29.01 28.30
CA SER A 74 -19.45 29.22 26.91
C SER A 74 -18.04 28.74 26.49
N GLN A 75 -17.97 28.11 25.33
CA GLN A 75 -16.97 28.41 24.29
C GLN A 75 -17.63 28.38 22.91
N PHE A 76 -17.26 29.33 22.03
CA PHE A 76 -17.86 29.47 20.70
C PHE A 76 -17.07 28.69 19.63
N HIS A 77 -17.77 27.94 18.79
CA HIS A 77 -17.34 27.63 17.43
C HIS A 77 -18.55 27.69 16.50
N PHE A 78 -18.58 28.68 15.60
CA PHE A 78 -19.68 28.85 14.66
C PHE A 78 -19.56 27.86 13.50
N SER A 79 -20.61 27.05 13.31
CA SER A 79 -20.88 26.39 12.03
C SER A 79 -21.87 27.24 11.23
N ILE A 80 -21.71 27.29 9.90
CA ILE A 80 -22.74 27.74 8.97
C ILE A 80 -22.94 26.63 7.94
N LEU A 81 -24.17 26.17 7.80
CA LEU A 81 -24.57 25.16 6.80
C LEU A 81 -24.99 25.86 5.50
N ASN A 82 -24.76 25.22 4.36
CA ASN A 82 -25.89 24.67 3.59
C ASN A 82 -25.43 23.63 2.53
N PRO A 83 -26.35 22.80 1.98
CA PRO A 83 -25.98 21.50 1.40
C PRO A 83 -26.34 21.34 -0.09
N ALA A 84 -25.75 20.31 -0.73
CA ALA A 84 -26.35 19.64 -1.89
C ALA A 84 -25.80 18.21 -2.08
N LEU A 85 -26.72 17.27 -2.30
CA LEU A 85 -26.56 15.98 -3.02
C LEU A 85 -25.44 14.99 -2.58
N PRO A 86 -25.79 13.83 -1.99
CA PRO A 86 -24.85 12.72 -1.85
C PRO A 86 -24.68 11.98 -3.19
N VAL A 87 -23.57 12.22 -3.88
CA VAL A 87 -23.13 11.30 -4.96
C VAL A 87 -22.64 10.02 -4.30
N HIS A 88 -23.47 8.97 -4.34
CA HIS A 88 -23.07 7.63 -3.91
C HIS A 88 -22.03 7.04 -4.87
N PHE A 89 -20.77 7.45 -4.69
CA PHE A 89 -19.64 6.66 -5.15
C PHE A 89 -19.67 5.33 -4.40
N CYS A 90 -20.19 4.29 -5.05
CA CYS A 90 -19.98 2.92 -4.62
C CYS A 90 -18.50 2.60 -4.82
N ALA A 91 -17.70 2.90 -3.81
CA ALA A 91 -16.35 2.37 -3.71
C ALA A 91 -16.49 0.84 -3.64
N ILE A 92 -16.23 0.18 -4.76
CA ILE A 92 -16.04 -1.27 -4.81
C ILE A 92 -14.68 -1.53 -4.17
N GLU A 93 -14.67 -1.45 -2.84
CA GLU A 93 -13.54 -1.78 -1.98
C GLU A 93 -13.35 -3.29 -2.08
N THR A 94 -12.53 -3.71 -3.05
CA THR A 94 -12.23 -5.11 -3.32
C THR A 94 -11.43 -5.67 -2.15
N ASP A 95 -12.14 -6.22 -1.16
CA ASP A 95 -11.56 -6.91 0.00
C ASP A 95 -10.81 -8.18 -0.42
N SER A 96 -9.63 -7.96 -0.97
CA SER A 96 -8.59 -8.95 -1.24
C SER A 96 -7.87 -9.38 0.04
N SER A 97 -8.32 -8.92 1.22
CA SER A 97 -7.76 -9.26 2.53
C SER A 97 -8.39 -10.52 3.16
N HIS A 98 -8.77 -11.48 2.31
CA HIS A 98 -8.96 -12.91 2.64
C HIS A 98 -7.67 -13.61 3.11
N SER A 99 -6.88 -12.90 3.92
CA SER A 99 -5.99 -13.46 4.92
C SER A 99 -6.76 -14.47 5.77
N THR A 100 -6.53 -15.76 5.50
CA THR A 100 -7.05 -16.84 6.33
C THR A 100 -6.36 -16.78 7.69
N ARG A 101 -6.88 -15.92 8.58
CA ARG A 101 -6.34 -15.59 9.89
C ARG A 101 -6.44 -16.84 10.78
N LYS A 102 -5.46 -17.74 10.64
CA LYS A 102 -5.37 -19.03 11.34
C LYS A 102 -5.64 -18.80 12.82
N ARG A 103 -6.85 -19.17 13.28
CA ARG A 103 -7.30 -18.90 14.65
C ARG A 103 -6.33 -19.59 15.60
N ALA A 104 -5.62 -18.80 16.40
CA ALA A 104 -4.73 -19.34 17.42
C ALA A 104 -5.54 -20.23 18.36
N LEU A 105 -5.02 -21.41 18.69
CA LEU A 105 -5.70 -22.35 19.58
C LEU A 105 -6.01 -21.66 20.92
N PRO A 106 -7.25 -21.77 21.43
CA PRO A 106 -7.65 -21.11 22.68
C PRO A 106 -6.85 -21.65 23.86
N ARG A 107 -6.72 -20.87 24.94
CA ARG A 107 -5.86 -21.22 26.10
C ARG A 107 -6.19 -22.59 26.69
N TRP A 108 -7.46 -23.01 26.72
CA TRP A 108 -7.86 -24.33 27.20
C TRP A 108 -7.31 -25.48 26.34
N ALA A 109 -7.18 -25.30 25.02
CA ALA A 109 -6.65 -26.34 24.14
C ALA A 109 -5.16 -26.60 24.41
N TRP A 110 -4.39 -25.55 24.74
CA TRP A 110 -3.00 -25.70 25.18
C TRP A 110 -2.87 -26.40 26.53
N ILE A 111 -3.83 -26.20 27.46
CA ILE A 111 -3.88 -26.94 28.72
C ILE A 111 -4.18 -28.42 28.45
N LEU A 112 -5.14 -28.74 27.57
CA LEU A 112 -5.42 -30.13 27.18
C LEU A 112 -4.23 -30.81 26.49
N VAL A 113 -3.51 -30.12 25.59
CA VAL A 113 -2.28 -30.65 24.97
C VAL A 113 -1.20 -30.91 26.00
N PHE A 114 -1.01 -30.00 26.96
CA PHE A 114 -0.02 -30.16 28.05
C PHE A 114 -0.37 -31.35 28.97
N VAL A 115 -1.61 -31.41 29.47
CA VAL A 115 -2.08 -32.51 30.33
C VAL A 115 -2.06 -33.84 29.58
N GLY A 116 -2.49 -33.85 28.31
CA GLY A 116 -2.48 -35.04 27.45
C GLY A 116 -1.06 -35.57 27.19
N PHE A 117 -0.08 -34.69 26.98
CA PHE A 117 1.32 -35.07 26.85
C PHE A 117 1.85 -35.78 28.10
N TRP A 118 1.72 -35.16 29.29
CA TRP A 118 2.19 -35.78 30.54
C TRP A 118 1.41 -37.05 30.91
N THR A 119 0.11 -37.11 30.59
CA THR A 119 -0.71 -38.34 30.72
C THR A 119 -0.17 -39.47 29.84
N LEU A 120 0.14 -39.18 28.57
CA LEU A 120 0.64 -40.20 27.62
C LEU A 120 2.01 -40.75 28.06
N VAL A 121 2.92 -39.90 28.53
CA VAL A 121 4.20 -40.33 29.10
C VAL A 121 3.98 -41.16 30.37
N GLY A 122 3.09 -40.71 31.27
CA GLY A 122 2.74 -41.46 32.48
C GLY A 122 2.16 -42.86 32.20
N LEU A 123 1.30 -42.99 31.18
CA LEU A 123 0.76 -44.27 30.72
C LEU A 123 1.84 -45.20 30.13
N ALA A 124 2.76 -44.66 29.33
CA ALA A 124 3.86 -45.44 28.77
C ALA A 124 4.79 -46.00 29.87
N PHE A 125 5.11 -45.17 30.88
CA PHE A 125 5.92 -45.60 32.02
C PHE A 125 5.17 -46.54 32.98
N ALA A 126 3.84 -46.43 33.11
CA ALA A 126 3.04 -47.43 33.82
C ALA A 126 3.12 -48.80 33.14
N GLY A 127 3.03 -48.83 31.80
CA GLY A 127 3.24 -50.03 30.98
C GLY A 127 4.64 -50.65 31.18
N GLN A 128 5.68 -49.83 31.10
CA GLN A 128 7.07 -50.25 31.35
C GLN A 128 7.27 -50.81 32.76
N LEU A 129 6.75 -50.12 33.79
CA LEU A 129 6.84 -50.56 35.19
C LEU A 129 6.16 -51.92 35.39
N TYR A 130 4.92 -52.08 34.92
CA TYR A 130 4.16 -53.33 35.04
C TYR A 130 4.89 -54.51 34.37
N LEU A 131 5.35 -54.33 33.14
CA LEU A 131 6.07 -55.36 32.39
C LEU A 131 7.44 -55.71 33.03
N THR A 132 8.12 -54.73 33.61
CA THR A 132 9.40 -54.96 34.30
C THR A 132 9.20 -55.76 35.58
N GLN A 133 8.19 -55.42 36.40
CA GLN A 133 7.89 -56.11 37.65
C GLN A 133 7.46 -57.57 37.44
N ILE A 134 6.68 -57.85 36.37
CA ILE A 134 6.36 -59.23 35.96
C ILE A 134 7.64 -60.01 35.61
N LYS A 135 8.56 -59.42 34.81
CA LYS A 135 9.81 -60.09 34.41
C LYS A 135 10.77 -60.37 35.57
N VAL A 136 10.70 -59.60 36.65
CA VAL A 136 11.52 -59.77 37.87
C VAL A 136 10.82 -60.71 38.89
N GLY A 137 9.64 -61.24 38.58
CA GLY A 137 8.87 -62.12 39.47
C GLY A 137 8.13 -61.42 40.60
N ALA A 138 8.19 -60.08 40.66
CA ALA A 138 7.59 -59.24 41.69
C ALA A 138 6.28 -58.59 41.18
N ALA A 139 5.35 -59.41 40.68
CA ALA A 139 4.17 -58.94 39.95
C ALA A 139 3.31 -57.93 40.75
N VAL A 140 3.24 -56.69 40.26
CA VAL A 140 2.40 -55.61 40.83
C VAL A 140 1.06 -55.52 40.08
N SER A 141 0.03 -54.98 40.74
CA SER A 141 -1.25 -54.72 40.06
C SER A 141 -1.13 -53.59 39.03
N TRP A 142 -1.93 -53.66 37.96
CA TRP A 142 -1.99 -52.59 36.96
C TRP A 142 -2.40 -51.25 37.58
N GLN A 143 -3.32 -51.27 38.55
CA GLN A 143 -3.75 -50.08 39.30
C GLN A 143 -2.60 -49.42 40.06
N PHE A 144 -1.70 -50.20 40.69
CA PHE A 144 -0.52 -49.69 41.38
C PHE A 144 0.51 -49.12 40.40
N ALA A 145 0.76 -49.80 39.28
CA ALA A 145 1.66 -49.28 38.26
C ALA A 145 1.16 -47.95 37.68
N LEU A 146 -0.14 -47.87 37.37
CA LEU A 146 -0.79 -46.68 36.84
C LEU A 146 -0.78 -45.50 37.83
N SER A 147 -1.19 -45.72 39.09
CA SER A 147 -1.25 -44.64 40.08
C SER A 147 0.14 -44.12 40.44
N ARG A 148 1.13 -45.02 40.59
CA ARG A 148 2.52 -44.66 40.86
C ARG A 148 3.11 -43.82 39.73
N SER A 149 3.04 -44.31 38.50
CA SER A 149 3.64 -43.61 37.35
C SER A 149 2.93 -42.29 37.05
N LEU A 150 1.59 -42.22 37.13
CA LEU A 150 0.89 -40.95 36.96
C LEU A 150 1.29 -39.92 38.04
N ALA A 151 1.44 -40.33 39.31
CA ALA A 151 1.90 -39.42 40.36
C ALA A 151 3.33 -38.88 40.10
N ASP A 152 4.26 -39.76 39.69
CA ASP A 152 5.64 -39.38 39.38
C ASP A 152 5.70 -38.40 38.18
N TRP A 153 4.90 -38.66 37.13
CA TRP A 153 4.86 -37.83 35.91
C TRP A 153 4.05 -36.54 36.04
N TYR A 154 2.98 -36.52 36.84
CA TYR A 154 2.32 -35.25 37.19
C TYR A 154 3.17 -34.38 38.12
N THR A 155 4.04 -34.97 38.94
CA THR A 155 5.05 -34.20 39.71
C THR A 155 6.02 -33.49 38.76
N PHE A 156 6.53 -34.17 37.72
CA PHE A 156 7.31 -33.50 36.67
C PHE A 156 6.49 -32.45 35.89
N ALA A 157 5.22 -32.72 35.59
CA ALA A 157 4.34 -31.75 34.92
C ALA A 157 4.22 -30.44 35.71
N VAL A 158 3.93 -30.50 37.01
CA VAL A 158 3.83 -29.32 37.88
C VAL A 158 5.17 -28.60 37.99
N LEU A 159 6.28 -29.32 38.20
CA LEU A 159 7.62 -28.72 38.30
C LEU A 159 8.14 -28.15 36.97
N SER A 160 7.61 -28.60 35.83
CA SER A 160 7.95 -28.01 34.53
C SER A 160 7.46 -26.57 34.38
N LEU A 161 6.37 -26.17 35.06
CA LEU A 161 5.79 -24.83 34.97
C LEU A 161 6.78 -23.71 35.44
N PRO A 162 7.38 -23.77 36.65
CA PRO A 162 8.41 -22.81 37.04
C PRO A 162 9.70 -22.92 36.21
N ALA A 163 10.06 -24.11 35.72
CA ALA A 163 11.23 -24.27 34.84
C ALA A 163 11.03 -23.54 33.49
N ILE A 164 9.86 -23.69 32.86
CA ILE A 164 9.45 -22.98 31.65
C ILE A 164 9.36 -21.47 31.90
N ALA A 165 8.83 -21.05 33.06
CA ALA A 165 8.78 -19.64 33.44
C ALA A 165 10.18 -19.02 33.59
N LEU A 166 11.13 -19.75 34.19
CA LEU A 166 12.52 -19.32 34.33
C LEU A 166 13.22 -19.17 32.97
N ALA A 167 13.12 -20.18 32.09
CA ALA A 167 13.68 -20.14 30.75
C ALA A 167 13.09 -19.02 29.86
N ARG A 168 11.81 -18.67 30.07
CA ARG A 168 11.17 -17.52 29.39
C ARG A 168 11.59 -16.18 29.97
N LYS A 169 11.90 -16.10 31.27
CA LYS A 169 12.39 -14.88 31.93
C LYS A 169 13.85 -14.57 31.55
N PHE A 170 14.66 -15.60 31.30
CA PHE A 170 16.08 -15.49 30.95
C PHE A 170 16.36 -16.16 29.59
N PRO A 171 15.95 -15.56 28.46
CA PRO A 171 16.22 -16.10 27.14
C PRO A 171 17.72 -16.08 26.82
N LEU A 172 18.16 -16.98 25.94
CA LEU A 172 19.55 -17.04 25.48
C LEU A 172 20.01 -15.68 24.95
N GLY A 173 21.14 -15.18 25.48
CA GLY A 173 21.68 -13.86 25.17
C GLY A 173 21.22 -12.71 26.09
N SER A 174 20.31 -12.94 27.04
CA SER A 174 19.91 -11.89 28.00
C SER A 174 20.96 -11.60 29.10
N ALA A 175 21.95 -12.47 29.25
CA ALA A 175 23.00 -12.41 30.26
C ALA A 175 24.22 -13.25 29.82
N PRO A 176 25.40 -13.11 30.45
CA PRO A 176 26.57 -13.92 30.15
C PRO A 176 26.29 -15.42 30.28
N ALA A 177 26.80 -16.22 29.33
CA ALA A 177 26.47 -17.64 29.23
C ALA A 177 26.77 -18.44 30.52
N HIS A 178 27.88 -18.14 31.21
CA HIS A 178 28.23 -18.79 32.47
C HIS A 178 27.19 -18.53 33.58
N LEU A 179 26.57 -17.35 33.62
CA LEU A 179 25.57 -17.00 34.63
C LEU A 179 24.25 -17.74 34.36
N LEU A 180 23.85 -17.85 33.09
CA LEU A 180 22.69 -18.64 32.66
C LEU A 180 22.89 -20.14 32.95
N VAL A 181 24.08 -20.68 32.65
CA VAL A 181 24.41 -22.08 32.95
C VAL A 181 24.40 -22.34 34.46
N THR A 182 25.03 -21.49 35.27
CA THR A 182 25.00 -21.62 36.74
C THR A 182 23.58 -21.52 37.30
N LEU A 183 22.76 -20.59 36.80
CA LEU A 183 21.34 -20.47 37.18
C LEU A 183 20.56 -21.77 36.90
N HIS A 184 20.72 -22.33 35.70
CA HIS A 184 20.03 -23.57 35.31
C HIS A 184 20.60 -24.82 36.00
N LEU A 185 21.90 -24.86 36.34
CA LEU A 185 22.48 -25.92 37.17
C LEU A 185 21.86 -25.91 38.58
N VAL A 186 21.85 -24.76 39.27
CA VAL A 186 21.24 -24.62 40.60
C VAL A 186 19.74 -24.94 40.55
N ALA A 187 19.02 -24.43 39.55
CA ALA A 187 17.60 -24.73 39.38
C ALA A 187 17.33 -26.22 39.07
N SER A 188 18.21 -26.91 38.35
CA SER A 188 18.10 -28.37 38.10
C SER A 188 18.29 -29.20 39.38
N ALA A 189 19.17 -28.77 40.29
CA ALA A 189 19.36 -29.39 41.59
C ALA A 189 18.15 -29.18 42.50
N VAL A 190 17.60 -27.95 42.55
CA VAL A 190 16.36 -27.64 43.30
C VAL A 190 15.16 -28.41 42.75
N PHE A 191 14.98 -28.46 41.42
CA PHE A 191 13.94 -29.25 40.75
C PHE A 191 14.04 -30.73 41.13
N SER A 192 15.25 -31.29 41.11
CA SER A 192 15.50 -32.69 41.47
C SER A 192 15.20 -32.97 42.94
N LEU A 193 15.63 -32.09 43.86
CA LEU A 193 15.38 -32.20 45.29
C LEU A 193 13.87 -32.13 45.61
N VAL A 194 13.15 -31.16 45.04
CA VAL A 194 11.70 -31.03 45.27
C VAL A 194 10.95 -32.26 44.76
N TRP A 195 11.31 -32.79 43.59
CA TRP A 195 10.74 -34.06 43.10
C TRP A 195 11.01 -35.22 44.07
N MET A 196 12.24 -35.35 44.60
CA MET A 196 12.59 -36.40 45.56
C MET A 196 11.82 -36.28 46.88
N LEU A 197 11.64 -35.07 47.39
CA LEU A 197 10.86 -34.81 48.62
C LEU A 197 9.39 -35.17 48.42
N VAL A 198 8.79 -34.82 47.28
CA VAL A 198 7.41 -35.23 46.92
C VAL A 198 7.33 -36.74 46.78
N ARG A 199 8.26 -37.38 46.06
CA ARG A 199 8.33 -38.84 45.86
C ARG A 199 8.46 -39.61 47.18
N ALA A 200 9.25 -39.11 48.12
CA ALA A 200 9.40 -39.70 49.46
C ALA A 200 8.16 -39.46 50.34
N GLY A 201 7.56 -38.27 50.29
CA GLY A 201 6.31 -37.95 50.99
C GLY A 201 5.14 -38.84 50.53
N LEU A 202 4.97 -38.99 49.20
CA LEU A 202 3.96 -39.88 48.62
C LEU A 202 4.19 -41.36 49.00
N ALA A 203 5.45 -41.84 49.00
CA ALA A 203 5.76 -43.20 49.43
C ALA A 203 5.49 -43.42 50.93
N SER A 204 5.75 -42.41 51.78
CA SER A 204 5.47 -42.50 53.21
C SER A 204 3.97 -42.43 53.52
N GLY A 205 3.21 -41.60 52.81
CA GLY A 205 1.77 -41.43 53.04
C GLY A 205 0.88 -42.52 52.42
N PHE A 206 1.26 -43.06 51.25
CA PHE A 206 0.43 -44.01 50.49
C PHE A 206 1.03 -45.41 50.32
N GLU A 207 2.35 -45.59 50.47
CA GLU A 207 3.01 -46.91 50.38
C GLU A 207 3.53 -47.41 51.73
N GLY A 208 3.35 -46.66 52.82
CA GLY A 208 3.81 -47.00 54.17
C GLY A 208 5.34 -47.07 54.35
N LYS A 209 6.11 -46.56 53.39
CA LYS A 209 7.58 -46.71 53.36
C LYS A 209 8.27 -45.63 54.19
N PRO A 210 9.38 -45.94 54.89
CA PRO A 210 10.17 -44.93 55.58
C PRO A 210 10.58 -43.79 54.63
N PHE A 211 10.25 -42.55 55.02
CA PHE A 211 10.57 -41.35 54.25
C PHE A 211 12.08 -41.23 54.00
N ALA A 212 12.89 -41.42 55.04
CA ALA A 212 14.35 -41.28 54.98
C ALA A 212 14.99 -42.26 53.99
N ASP A 213 14.56 -43.53 53.99
CA ASP A 213 15.13 -44.55 53.11
C ASP A 213 14.63 -44.42 51.66
N THR A 214 13.38 -43.98 51.48
CA THR A 214 12.89 -43.60 50.14
C THR A 214 13.66 -42.40 49.58
N LEU A 215 13.97 -41.40 50.41
CA LEU A 215 14.73 -40.22 50.02
C LEU A 215 16.19 -40.57 49.69
N ARG A 216 16.84 -41.41 50.50
CA ARG A 216 18.18 -41.96 50.24
C ARG A 216 18.22 -42.73 48.91
N TYR A 217 17.25 -43.60 48.67
CA TYR A 217 17.15 -44.34 47.42
C TYR A 217 16.94 -43.40 46.23
N ALA A 218 16.01 -42.45 46.33
CA ALA A 218 15.71 -41.50 45.26
C ALA A 218 16.91 -40.61 44.91
N LEU A 219 17.69 -40.17 45.91
CA LEU A 219 18.91 -39.37 45.72
C LEU A 219 19.93 -40.07 44.81
N VAL A 220 20.12 -41.38 44.97
CA VAL A 220 21.05 -42.15 44.12
C VAL A 220 20.38 -42.55 42.78
N ALA A 221 19.14 -43.03 42.83
CA ALA A 221 18.48 -43.65 41.68
C ALA A 221 17.87 -42.68 40.67
N THR A 222 17.56 -41.43 41.06
CA THR A 222 16.78 -40.49 40.20
C THR A 222 17.46 -39.17 39.91
N LEU A 223 18.55 -38.79 40.61
CA LEU A 223 19.19 -37.47 40.43
C LEU A 223 19.56 -37.17 38.97
N VAL A 224 20.29 -38.07 38.32
CA VAL A 224 20.74 -37.88 36.92
C VAL A 224 19.55 -37.79 35.96
N PHE A 225 18.50 -38.59 36.19
CA PHE A 225 17.28 -38.57 35.38
C PHE A 225 16.49 -37.27 35.57
N ASN A 226 16.32 -36.80 36.81
CA ASN A 226 15.61 -35.56 37.12
C ASN A 226 16.32 -34.34 36.53
N VAL A 227 17.65 -34.30 36.59
CA VAL A 227 18.48 -33.28 35.94
C VAL A 227 18.32 -33.35 34.41
N LEU A 228 18.35 -34.54 33.80
CA LEU A 228 18.14 -34.71 32.36
C LEU A 228 16.75 -34.21 31.92
N VAL A 229 15.68 -34.60 32.64
CA VAL A 229 14.31 -34.15 32.38
C VAL A 229 14.21 -32.62 32.46
N TYR A 230 14.85 -32.00 33.47
CA TYR A 230 14.93 -30.55 33.58
C TYR A 230 15.60 -29.92 32.34
N TRP A 231 16.79 -30.37 31.95
CA TRP A 231 17.51 -29.79 30.81
C TRP A 231 16.78 -30.00 29.48
N VAL A 232 16.06 -31.10 29.28
CA VAL A 232 15.19 -31.30 28.12
C VAL A 232 14.06 -30.27 28.07
N ILE A 233 13.44 -29.93 29.21
CA ILE A 233 12.40 -28.88 29.29
C ILE A 233 13.00 -27.50 28.94
N ILE A 234 14.21 -27.18 29.42
CA ILE A 234 14.89 -25.91 29.12
C ILE A 234 15.25 -25.81 27.63
N VAL A 235 15.88 -26.84 27.05
CA VAL A 235 16.24 -26.89 25.62
C VAL A 235 15.00 -26.78 24.74
N ALA A 236 13.93 -27.54 25.02
CA ALA A 236 12.68 -27.46 24.28
C ALA A 236 12.04 -26.06 24.36
N THR A 237 12.08 -25.42 25.53
CA THR A 237 11.54 -24.06 25.73
C THR A 237 12.29 -23.02 24.90
N HIS A 238 13.63 -23.06 24.89
CA HIS A 238 14.42 -22.14 24.07
C HIS A 238 14.31 -22.44 22.58
N ALA A 239 14.26 -23.71 22.15
CA ALA A 239 14.08 -24.09 20.75
C ALA A 239 12.74 -23.58 20.18
N VAL A 240 11.65 -23.74 20.94
CA VAL A 240 10.32 -23.19 20.57
C VAL A 240 10.34 -21.66 20.54
N GLY A 241 10.98 -21.00 21.51
CA GLY A 241 11.12 -19.55 21.55
C GLY A 241 11.92 -18.99 20.36
N PHE A 242 13.04 -19.62 20.01
CA PHE A 242 13.87 -19.23 18.88
C PHE A 242 13.15 -19.44 17.54
N TYR A 243 12.44 -20.57 17.36
CA TYR A 243 11.63 -20.81 16.17
C TYR A 243 10.51 -19.77 16.00
N GLN A 244 9.82 -19.41 17.09
CA GLN A 244 8.81 -18.35 17.08
C GLN A 244 9.43 -16.99 16.71
N GLN A 245 10.55 -16.62 17.34
CA GLN A 245 11.24 -15.35 17.05
C GLN A 245 11.74 -15.28 15.60
N SER A 246 12.24 -16.39 15.04
CA SER A 246 12.68 -16.47 13.64
C SER A 246 11.52 -16.24 12.67
N ARG A 247 10.39 -16.95 12.86
CA ARG A 247 9.18 -16.78 12.04
C ARG A 247 8.51 -15.42 12.22
N GLU A 248 8.74 -14.73 13.33
CA GLU A 248 8.35 -13.33 13.49
C GLU A 248 9.24 -12.36 12.71
N ARG A 249 10.56 -12.57 12.66
CA ARG A 249 11.48 -11.73 11.86
C ARG A 249 11.15 -11.82 10.37
N GLU A 250 11.06 -13.04 9.86
CA GLU A 250 10.64 -13.37 8.48
C GLU A 250 9.32 -12.69 8.09
N ARG A 251 8.31 -12.69 8.98
CA ARG A 251 7.04 -12.00 8.73
C ARG A 251 7.15 -10.49 8.68
N ARG A 252 8.01 -9.88 9.50
CA ARG A 252 8.24 -8.42 9.50
C ARG A 252 9.00 -7.99 8.24
N GLU A 253 9.94 -8.81 7.79
CA GLU A 253 10.69 -8.62 6.55
C GLU A 253 9.77 -8.62 5.32
N LEU A 254 8.93 -9.66 5.17
CA LEU A 254 7.91 -9.73 4.11
C LEU A 254 6.86 -8.61 4.17
N ASP A 255 6.53 -8.10 5.35
CA ASP A 255 5.61 -6.97 5.52
C ASP A 255 6.27 -5.63 5.11
N LEU A 256 7.56 -5.45 5.41
CA LEU A 256 8.35 -4.29 4.98
C LEU A 256 8.56 -4.29 3.46
N GLU A 257 8.90 -5.43 2.86
CA GLU A 257 9.06 -5.57 1.40
C GLU A 257 7.77 -5.22 0.65
N ARG A 258 6.61 -5.67 1.16
CA ARG A 258 5.29 -5.31 0.62
C ARG A 258 5.01 -3.82 0.73
N ARG A 259 5.21 -3.21 1.90
CA ARG A 259 5.02 -1.76 2.10
C ARG A 259 5.92 -0.93 1.18
N LEU A 260 7.15 -1.38 0.96
CA LEU A 260 8.12 -0.74 0.05
C LEU A 260 7.66 -0.87 -1.41
N THR A 261 7.16 -2.05 -1.80
CA THR A 261 6.57 -2.29 -3.12
C THR A 261 5.32 -1.44 -3.37
N ASP A 262 4.39 -1.39 -2.41
CA ASP A 262 3.21 -0.51 -2.45
C ASP A 262 3.60 0.96 -2.54
N ALA A 263 4.63 1.39 -1.80
CA ALA A 263 5.12 2.77 -1.84
C ALA A 263 5.72 3.11 -3.22
N ARG A 264 6.50 2.20 -3.82
CA ARG A 264 7.01 2.34 -5.20
C ARG A 264 5.88 2.40 -6.22
N LEU A 265 4.89 1.52 -6.13
CA LEU A 265 3.73 1.52 -7.03
C LEU A 265 2.91 2.80 -6.90
N ARG A 266 2.72 3.33 -5.69
CA ARG A 266 2.06 4.63 -5.46
C ARG A 266 2.89 5.79 -5.98
N ALA A 267 4.22 5.77 -5.84
CA ALA A 267 5.10 6.78 -6.44
C ALA A 267 4.97 6.81 -7.98
N LEU A 268 4.97 5.64 -8.61
CA LEU A 268 4.75 5.49 -10.06
C LEU A 268 3.35 5.98 -10.49
N GLN A 269 2.32 5.67 -9.70
CA GLN A 269 0.95 6.18 -9.91
C GLN A 269 0.83 7.70 -9.70
N MET A 270 1.69 8.32 -8.88
CA MET A 270 1.74 9.78 -8.73
C MET A 270 2.53 10.47 -9.85
N GLN A 271 3.39 9.75 -10.59
CA GLN A 271 4.06 10.26 -11.78
C GLN A 271 3.18 10.22 -13.04
N LEU A 272 2.16 9.35 -13.08
CA LEU A 272 1.23 9.20 -14.20
C LEU A 272 -0.18 9.63 -13.81
N ASN A 273 -0.63 10.81 -14.25
CA ASN A 273 -1.98 11.29 -13.95
C ASN A 273 -3.06 10.33 -14.53
N PRO A 274 -3.87 9.65 -13.70
CA PRO A 274 -4.84 8.66 -14.18
C PRO A 274 -5.95 9.29 -15.05
N HIS A 275 -6.35 10.54 -14.76
CA HIS A 275 -7.39 11.25 -15.48
C HIS A 275 -6.98 11.52 -16.94
N PHE A 276 -5.73 11.89 -17.18
CA PHE A 276 -5.20 12.03 -18.53
C PHE A 276 -5.24 10.69 -19.29
N LEU A 277 -4.80 9.59 -18.66
CA LEU A 277 -4.78 8.28 -19.30
C LEU A 277 -6.20 7.81 -19.70
N PHE A 278 -7.19 7.95 -18.82
CA PHE A 278 -8.58 7.64 -19.15
C PHE A 278 -9.13 8.56 -20.25
N ASN A 279 -8.89 9.88 -20.17
CA ASN A 279 -9.34 10.82 -21.21
C ASN A 279 -8.68 10.55 -22.57
N ALA A 280 -7.41 10.13 -22.60
CA ALA A 280 -6.73 9.75 -23.84
C ALA A 280 -7.32 8.47 -24.45
N LEU A 281 -7.55 7.43 -23.64
CA LEU A 281 -8.18 6.18 -24.10
C LEU A 281 -9.65 6.38 -24.54
N HIS A 282 -10.39 7.27 -23.88
CA HIS A 282 -11.74 7.67 -24.31
C HIS A 282 -11.69 8.45 -25.64
N GLY A 283 -10.68 9.31 -25.84
CA GLY A 283 -10.42 9.99 -27.10
C GLY A 283 -10.17 9.01 -28.25
N VAL A 284 -9.29 8.02 -28.06
CA VAL A 284 -9.05 6.93 -29.00
C VAL A 284 -10.36 6.19 -29.32
N SER A 285 -11.12 5.79 -28.29
CA SER A 285 -12.39 5.07 -28.46
C SER A 285 -13.42 5.87 -29.28
N ALA A 286 -13.49 7.19 -29.09
CA ALA A 286 -14.36 8.07 -29.87
C ALA A 286 -13.87 8.26 -31.33
N LEU A 287 -12.55 8.26 -31.56
CA LEU A 287 -11.95 8.36 -32.89
C LEU A 287 -12.08 7.05 -33.69
N MET A 288 -12.04 5.88 -33.05
CA MET A 288 -12.15 4.56 -33.73
C MET A 288 -13.42 4.39 -34.60
N TYR A 289 -14.48 5.17 -34.35
CA TYR A 289 -15.72 5.18 -35.14
C TYR A 289 -15.80 6.29 -36.20
N ARG A 290 -14.77 7.15 -36.33
CA ARG A 290 -14.82 8.40 -37.11
C ARG A 290 -13.55 8.67 -37.93
N ASP A 291 -12.39 8.38 -37.37
CA ASP A 291 -11.05 8.57 -37.93
C ASP A 291 -10.09 7.55 -37.27
N VAL A 292 -9.84 6.44 -37.97
CA VAL A 292 -9.01 5.33 -37.49
C VAL A 292 -7.53 5.69 -37.48
N ASP A 293 -7.07 6.49 -38.46
CA ASP A 293 -5.67 6.87 -38.59
C ASP A 293 -5.26 7.87 -37.49
N ALA A 294 -6.15 8.79 -37.12
CA ALA A 294 -5.98 9.66 -35.96
C ALA A 294 -5.98 8.87 -34.63
N ALA A 295 -6.82 7.83 -34.53
CA ALA A 295 -6.88 6.97 -33.34
C ALA A 295 -5.59 6.15 -33.14
N ASP A 296 -5.05 5.54 -34.21
CA ASP A 296 -3.77 4.82 -34.18
C ASP A 296 -2.61 5.78 -33.86
N THR A 297 -2.56 6.94 -34.54
CA THR A 297 -1.61 8.01 -34.24
C THR A 297 -1.65 8.44 -32.77
N MET A 298 -2.84 8.50 -32.16
CA MET A 298 -3.03 8.83 -30.75
C MET A 298 -2.56 7.70 -29.82
N LEU A 299 -2.80 6.44 -30.17
CA LEU A 299 -2.31 5.26 -29.43
C LEU A 299 -0.78 5.16 -29.44
N VAL A 300 -0.14 5.38 -30.60
CA VAL A 300 1.32 5.38 -30.73
C VAL A 300 1.93 6.49 -29.87
N ARG A 301 1.43 7.73 -29.98
CA ARG A 301 1.90 8.87 -29.16
C ARG A 301 1.70 8.64 -27.66
N LEU A 302 0.56 8.06 -27.25
CA LEU A 302 0.30 7.69 -25.86
C LEU A 302 1.29 6.62 -25.35
N SER A 303 1.58 5.62 -26.19
CA SER A 303 2.55 4.56 -25.87
C SER A 303 3.98 5.10 -25.74
N GLU A 304 4.38 6.04 -26.60
CA GLU A 304 5.65 6.77 -26.48
C GLU A 304 5.71 7.60 -25.20
N LEU A 305 4.67 8.39 -24.91
CA LEU A 305 4.64 9.26 -23.72
C LEU A 305 4.71 8.44 -22.42
N LEU A 306 4.00 7.31 -22.35
CA LEU A 306 4.07 6.39 -21.22
C LEU A 306 5.45 5.72 -21.09
N ARG A 307 6.06 5.32 -22.22
CA ARG A 307 7.44 4.78 -22.21
C ARG A 307 8.42 5.84 -21.71
N GLU A 308 8.36 7.05 -22.25
CA GLU A 308 9.24 8.15 -21.87
C GLU A 308 9.07 8.50 -20.38
N ALA A 309 7.84 8.64 -19.89
CA ALA A 309 7.56 8.92 -18.49
C ALA A 309 8.13 7.85 -17.53
N LEU A 310 8.17 6.58 -17.94
CA LEU A 310 8.75 5.48 -17.17
C LEU A 310 10.28 5.37 -17.26
N HIS A 311 10.92 6.03 -18.25
CA HIS A 311 12.38 6.06 -18.41
C HIS A 311 12.99 7.42 -18.05
N ARG A 312 12.15 8.44 -17.77
CA ARG A 312 12.59 9.79 -17.43
C ARG A 312 13.36 9.76 -16.10
N SER A 313 14.54 10.35 -16.10
CA SER A 313 15.47 10.32 -14.96
C SER A 313 14.84 10.80 -13.66
N GLU A 314 15.17 10.16 -12.54
CA GLU A 314 14.86 10.65 -11.18
C GLU A 314 15.61 11.93 -10.80
N ALA A 315 16.41 12.49 -11.71
CA ALA A 315 17.03 13.80 -11.59
C ALA A 315 15.99 14.87 -11.15
N PRO A 316 16.25 15.63 -10.06
CA PRO A 316 15.32 16.64 -9.58
C PRO A 316 15.11 17.80 -10.57
N GLU A 317 16.15 18.11 -11.35
CA GLU A 317 16.17 19.15 -12.37
C GLU A 317 16.54 18.56 -13.74
N VAL A 318 16.02 19.16 -14.80
CA VAL A 318 16.26 18.88 -16.22
C VAL A 318 16.42 20.20 -16.97
N SER A 319 16.97 20.20 -18.19
CA SER A 319 16.92 21.43 -19.01
C SER A 319 15.49 21.76 -19.43
N LEU A 320 15.15 23.04 -19.56
CA LEU A 320 13.87 23.48 -20.10
C LEU A 320 13.60 22.87 -21.49
N ARG A 321 14.64 22.68 -22.31
CA ARG A 321 14.61 21.98 -23.61
C ARG A 321 14.08 20.54 -23.48
N SER A 322 14.47 19.82 -22.42
CA SER A 322 13.96 18.46 -22.13
C SER A 322 12.51 18.48 -21.61
N GLU A 323 12.17 19.44 -20.74
CA GLU A 323 10.80 19.60 -20.23
C GLU A 323 9.81 19.95 -21.34
N LEU A 324 10.19 20.82 -22.26
CA LEU A 324 9.42 21.12 -23.47
C LEU A 324 9.28 19.91 -24.38
N ALA A 325 10.37 19.19 -24.70
CA ALA A 325 10.30 18.00 -25.56
C ALA A 325 9.38 16.89 -25.01
N PHE A 326 9.27 16.76 -23.68
CA PHE A 326 8.30 15.88 -23.02
C PHE A 326 6.86 16.43 -23.11
N LEU A 327 6.69 17.73 -22.84
CA LEU A 327 5.42 18.45 -22.95
C LEU A 327 4.83 18.40 -24.37
N ASP A 328 5.66 18.36 -25.41
CA ASP A 328 5.25 18.26 -26.82
C ASP A 328 4.53 16.95 -27.13
N LYS A 329 5.02 15.83 -26.59
CA LYS A 329 4.37 14.52 -26.73
C LYS A 329 2.97 14.57 -26.12
N TYR A 330 2.85 15.08 -24.88
CA TYR A 330 1.59 15.30 -24.18
C TYR A 330 0.62 16.21 -24.94
N LEU A 331 1.07 17.41 -25.33
CA LEU A 331 0.27 18.39 -26.06
C LEU A 331 -0.23 17.85 -27.40
N SER A 332 0.56 17.03 -28.09
CA SER A 332 0.14 16.47 -29.38
C SER A 332 -0.99 15.43 -29.27
N ILE A 333 -1.09 14.71 -28.14
CA ILE A 333 -2.21 13.81 -27.83
C ILE A 333 -3.47 14.64 -27.53
N GLU A 334 -3.31 15.71 -26.76
CA GLU A 334 -4.39 16.67 -26.46
C GLU A 334 -4.91 17.37 -27.73
N GLN A 335 -4.04 17.81 -28.64
CA GLN A 335 -4.42 18.41 -29.92
C GLN A 335 -5.27 17.48 -30.79
N ILE A 336 -4.96 16.17 -30.80
CA ILE A 336 -5.78 15.15 -31.46
C ILE A 336 -7.13 14.98 -30.74
N ARG A 337 -7.15 14.87 -29.40
CA ARG A 337 -8.40 14.75 -28.61
C ARG A 337 -9.33 15.95 -28.80
N PHE A 338 -8.78 17.15 -28.93
CA PHE A 338 -9.50 18.39 -29.19
C PHE A 338 -9.80 18.64 -30.68
N ALA A 339 -9.45 17.70 -31.58
CA ALA A 339 -9.68 17.79 -33.02
C ALA A 339 -9.21 19.13 -33.63
N GLY A 340 -8.01 19.58 -33.26
CA GLY A 340 -7.43 20.84 -33.72
C GLY A 340 -8.01 22.12 -33.09
N ARG A 341 -8.99 22.05 -32.17
CA ARG A 341 -9.47 23.23 -31.41
C ARG A 341 -8.44 23.79 -30.42
N LEU A 342 -7.34 23.07 -30.15
CA LEU A 342 -6.29 23.46 -29.20
C LEU A 342 -5.06 23.99 -29.95
N THR A 343 -4.86 25.30 -29.91
CA THR A 343 -3.66 25.97 -30.41
C THR A 343 -2.65 26.14 -29.28
N VAL A 344 -1.37 25.90 -29.56
CA VAL A 344 -0.27 26.18 -28.63
C VAL A 344 0.70 27.16 -29.29
N ILE A 345 1.00 28.26 -28.61
CA ILE A 345 1.90 29.33 -29.07
C ILE A 345 3.10 29.40 -28.12
N ARG A 346 4.27 29.77 -28.64
CA ARG A 346 5.54 29.74 -27.89
C ARG A 346 6.35 31.01 -28.09
N GLU A 347 6.71 31.65 -26.98
CA GLU A 347 7.61 32.80 -26.93
C GLU A 347 8.80 32.48 -26.03
N ILE A 348 9.70 31.63 -26.55
CA ILE A 348 10.80 31.04 -25.79
C ILE A 348 12.12 31.57 -26.34
N THR A 349 12.91 32.27 -25.52
CA THR A 349 14.25 32.74 -25.90
C THR A 349 15.24 31.57 -25.88
N GLU A 350 16.14 31.47 -26.86
CA GLU A 350 17.13 30.36 -26.92
C GLU A 350 17.95 30.24 -25.62
N ALA A 351 18.35 31.36 -25.02
CA ALA A 351 19.08 31.41 -23.74
C ALA A 351 18.31 30.81 -22.53
N ALA A 352 16.99 30.64 -22.63
CA ALA A 352 16.19 29.98 -21.61
C ALA A 352 16.19 28.45 -21.74
N LEU A 353 16.42 27.90 -22.94
CA LEU A 353 16.20 26.47 -23.22
C LEU A 353 17.14 25.55 -22.44
N ASP A 354 18.38 25.93 -22.22
CA ASP A 354 19.34 25.11 -21.48
C ASP A 354 19.44 25.48 -20.00
N SER A 355 18.55 26.36 -19.51
CA SER A 355 18.39 26.61 -18.08
C SER A 355 17.83 25.37 -17.36
N PRO A 356 18.32 25.03 -16.15
CA PRO A 356 17.75 23.97 -15.33
C PRO A 356 16.37 24.39 -14.81
N VAL A 357 15.43 23.46 -14.81
CA VAL A 357 14.08 23.58 -14.24
C VAL A 357 13.72 22.28 -13.50
N PRO A 358 12.82 22.31 -12.51
CA PRO A 358 12.37 21.09 -11.86
C PRO A 358 11.71 20.14 -12.87
N ASN A 359 12.01 18.86 -12.76
CA ASN A 359 11.43 17.83 -13.62
C ASN A 359 9.89 17.81 -13.46
N LEU A 360 9.14 17.74 -14.57
CA LEU A 360 7.66 17.76 -14.60
C LEU A 360 7.03 19.02 -13.96
N ILE A 361 7.62 20.21 -14.13
CA ILE A 361 7.09 21.48 -13.62
C ILE A 361 6.06 22.14 -14.55
N LEU A 362 6.17 21.95 -15.89
CA LEU A 362 5.26 22.59 -16.85
C LEU A 362 4.00 21.76 -17.11
N GLN A 363 4.12 20.43 -17.12
CA GLN A 363 2.99 19.53 -17.42
C GLN A 363 1.76 19.79 -16.52
N PRO A 364 1.87 19.95 -15.18
CA PRO A 364 0.70 20.18 -14.34
C PRO A 364 0.02 21.52 -14.61
N LEU A 365 0.77 22.54 -15.07
CA LEU A 365 0.22 23.86 -15.41
C LEU A 365 -0.60 23.76 -16.70
N VAL A 366 -0.05 23.10 -17.71
CA VAL A 366 -0.72 22.90 -19.01
C VAL A 366 -1.92 21.96 -18.87
N GLU A 367 -1.87 20.92 -18.04
CA GLU A 367 -3.05 20.11 -17.76
C GLU A 367 -4.15 20.95 -17.09
N ASN A 368 -3.80 21.81 -16.12
CA ASN A 368 -4.79 22.70 -15.49
C ASN A 368 -5.39 23.68 -16.49
N ALA A 369 -4.59 24.29 -17.37
CA ALA A 369 -5.06 25.15 -18.46
C ALA A 369 -6.05 24.42 -19.39
N ILE A 370 -5.73 23.19 -19.80
CA ILE A 370 -6.61 22.36 -20.63
C ILE A 370 -7.90 22.03 -19.87
N LYS A 371 -7.80 21.40 -18.70
CA LYS A 371 -8.92 20.84 -17.94
C LYS A 371 -9.85 21.89 -17.33
N HIS A 372 -9.31 23.00 -16.87
CA HIS A 372 -10.06 24.03 -16.15
C HIS A 372 -10.34 25.26 -17.00
N GLY A 373 -9.47 25.61 -17.96
CA GLY A 373 -9.67 26.71 -18.90
C GLY A 373 -10.44 26.31 -20.16
N ILE A 374 -9.95 25.31 -20.90
CA ILE A 374 -10.34 25.03 -22.29
C ILE A 374 -11.43 23.94 -22.43
N GLU A 375 -11.32 22.83 -21.71
CA GLU A 375 -12.26 21.70 -21.74
C GLU A 375 -13.72 22.10 -21.45
N PRO A 376 -14.02 23.04 -20.53
CA PRO A 376 -15.37 23.54 -20.32
C PRO A 376 -15.90 24.47 -21.42
N GLN A 377 -15.11 24.79 -22.45
CA GLN A 377 -15.45 25.80 -23.47
C GLN A 377 -15.57 25.22 -24.89
N VAL A 378 -16.56 25.74 -25.62
CA VAL A 378 -16.80 25.39 -27.03
C VAL A 378 -15.89 26.18 -27.98
N ARG A 379 -15.43 27.38 -27.58
CA ARG A 379 -14.49 28.20 -28.38
C ARG A 379 -13.13 27.48 -28.60
N PRO A 380 -12.35 27.87 -29.61
CA PRO A 380 -10.96 27.43 -29.73
C PRO A 380 -10.15 27.81 -28.48
N GLY A 381 -9.41 26.84 -27.95
CA GLY A 381 -8.50 27.01 -26.83
C GLY A 381 -7.11 27.41 -27.31
N VAL A 382 -6.50 28.36 -26.63
CA VAL A 382 -5.12 28.81 -26.86
C VAL A 382 -4.35 28.64 -25.55
N ILE A 383 -3.18 28.01 -25.63
CA ILE A 383 -2.19 27.99 -24.55
C ILE A 383 -0.94 28.70 -25.06
N MET A 384 -0.55 29.76 -24.36
CA MET A 384 0.71 30.47 -24.58
C MET A 384 1.74 29.96 -23.57
N LEU A 385 2.91 29.58 -24.08
CA LEU A 385 4.09 29.21 -23.28
C LEU A 385 5.18 30.26 -23.51
N ARG A 386 5.47 31.10 -22.51
CA ARG A 386 6.58 32.06 -22.57
C ARG A 386 7.72 31.60 -21.67
N ALA A 387 8.96 31.73 -22.12
CA ALA A 387 10.13 31.46 -21.31
C ALA A 387 11.28 32.40 -21.66
N ARG A 388 11.76 33.16 -20.67
CA ARG A 388 12.75 34.23 -20.87
C ARG A 388 13.79 34.20 -19.74
N LEU A 389 15.07 34.23 -20.10
CA LEU A 389 16.16 34.41 -19.13
C LEU A 389 16.31 35.91 -18.82
N MET A 390 16.10 36.29 -17.55
CA MET A 390 16.16 37.68 -17.12
C MET A 390 17.60 38.12 -16.82
N PRO A 391 17.97 39.40 -17.00
CA PRO A 391 19.32 39.90 -16.69
C PRO A 391 19.77 39.72 -15.24
N SER A 392 18.83 39.49 -14.32
CA SER A 392 19.07 39.11 -12.92
C SER A 392 19.45 37.63 -12.72
N ASN A 393 19.73 36.90 -13.81
CA ASN A 393 20.01 35.46 -13.83
C ASN A 393 18.89 34.61 -13.16
N ARG A 394 17.64 35.00 -13.44
CA ARG A 394 16.43 34.25 -13.07
C ARG A 394 15.69 33.86 -14.34
N LEU A 395 15.19 32.63 -14.37
CA LEU A 395 14.33 32.15 -15.44
C LEU A 395 12.89 32.56 -15.14
N HIS A 396 12.26 33.22 -16.09
CA HIS A 396 10.85 33.61 -16.07
C HIS A 396 10.06 32.68 -16.98
N LEU A 397 9.09 31.95 -16.44
CA LEU A 397 8.22 31.01 -17.15
C LEU A 397 6.77 31.44 -17.02
N GLU A 398 6.03 31.42 -18.12
CA GLU A 398 4.58 31.69 -18.13
C GLU A 398 3.82 30.58 -18.87
N VAL A 399 2.70 30.15 -18.28
CA VAL A 399 1.69 29.32 -18.92
C VAL A 399 0.36 30.06 -18.83
N GLU A 400 -0.11 30.59 -19.95
CA GLU A 400 -1.33 31.39 -20.05
C GLU A 400 -2.37 30.70 -20.93
N ASP A 401 -3.59 30.51 -20.41
CA ASP A 401 -4.74 30.01 -21.15
C ASP A 401 -5.74 31.12 -21.50
N ASN A 402 -6.47 30.96 -22.60
CA ASN A 402 -7.59 31.83 -22.98
C ASN A 402 -8.95 31.32 -22.45
N GLY A 403 -8.97 30.63 -21.30
CA GLY A 403 -10.13 29.89 -20.80
C GLY A 403 -11.19 30.76 -20.14
N ARG A 404 -11.68 30.32 -18.96
CA ARG A 404 -12.64 31.08 -18.11
C ARG A 404 -11.96 31.90 -17.01
N GLY A 405 -10.69 31.63 -16.73
CA GLY A 405 -9.92 32.27 -15.66
C GLY A 405 -10.29 31.84 -14.25
N LEU A 406 -9.81 32.63 -13.29
CA LEU A 406 -10.00 32.37 -11.86
C LEU A 406 -11.46 32.59 -11.45
N ASP A 407 -12.08 31.52 -10.96
CA ASP A 407 -13.38 31.56 -10.29
C ASP A 407 -13.21 32.23 -8.91
N ALA A 408 -13.57 33.51 -8.82
CA ALA A 408 -13.42 34.33 -7.60
C ALA A 408 -14.16 33.77 -6.36
N THR A 409 -15.01 32.74 -6.52
CA THR A 409 -15.67 32.05 -5.39
C THR A 409 -14.83 30.92 -4.78
N LYS A 410 -13.66 30.58 -5.37
CA LYS A 410 -12.81 29.46 -4.95
C LYS A 410 -11.39 29.92 -4.60
N ALA A 411 -10.82 29.27 -3.59
CA ALA A 411 -9.41 29.44 -3.24
C ALA A 411 -8.53 29.00 -4.43
N PRO A 412 -7.62 29.86 -4.94
CA PRO A 412 -6.79 29.55 -6.12
C PRO A 412 -5.90 28.30 -5.94
N ASP A 413 -5.47 28.00 -4.72
CA ASP A 413 -4.59 26.87 -4.40
C ASP A 413 -5.30 25.51 -4.25
N SER A 414 -6.61 25.40 -4.55
CA SER A 414 -7.38 24.15 -4.39
C SER A 414 -7.01 23.01 -5.36
N GLY A 415 -6.12 23.24 -6.32
CA GLY A 415 -5.65 22.26 -7.30
C GLY A 415 -4.41 21.48 -6.84
N ILE A 416 -4.50 20.16 -6.72
CA ILE A 416 -3.39 19.25 -6.33
C ILE A 416 -2.14 19.49 -7.19
N GLY A 417 -2.30 19.73 -8.50
CA GLY A 417 -1.18 20.03 -9.40
C GLY A 417 -0.41 21.29 -9.03
N LEU A 418 -1.10 22.40 -8.70
CA LEU A 418 -0.45 23.65 -8.29
C LEU A 418 0.21 23.51 -6.92
N ALA A 419 -0.43 22.85 -5.97
CA ALA A 419 0.15 22.55 -4.66
C ALA A 419 1.44 21.71 -4.78
N ASN A 420 1.46 20.71 -5.67
CA ASN A 420 2.65 19.92 -5.97
C ASN A 420 3.77 20.76 -6.61
N CYS A 421 3.44 21.66 -7.56
CA CYS A 421 4.43 22.59 -8.14
C CYS A 421 5.03 23.53 -7.08
N ARG A 422 4.20 24.16 -6.23
CA ARG A 422 4.67 24.99 -5.11
C ARG A 422 5.60 24.21 -4.17
N SER A 423 5.20 23.00 -3.79
CA SER A 423 5.97 22.12 -2.90
C SER A 423 7.34 21.76 -3.51
N ARG A 424 7.39 21.41 -4.80
CA ARG A 424 8.65 21.09 -5.51
C ARG A 424 9.58 22.30 -5.63
N LEU A 425 9.05 23.49 -5.93
CA LEU A 425 9.83 24.74 -5.97
C LEU A 425 10.42 25.07 -4.57
N GLN A 426 9.59 24.95 -3.53
CA GLN A 426 10.00 25.18 -2.13
C GLN A 426 11.05 24.16 -1.64
N GLN A 427 11.02 22.92 -2.13
CA GLN A 427 12.00 21.88 -1.82
C GLN A 427 13.37 22.10 -2.49
N LEU A 428 13.39 22.63 -3.71
CA LEU A 428 14.62 22.79 -4.51
C LEU A 428 15.29 24.15 -4.33
N TYR A 429 14.51 25.24 -4.28
CA TYR A 429 15.02 26.61 -4.26
C TYR A 429 14.71 27.38 -2.97
N GLY A 430 14.03 26.74 -2.02
CA GLY A 430 13.54 27.42 -0.81
C GLY A 430 12.63 28.60 -1.18
N GLY A 431 12.87 29.75 -0.56
CA GLY A 431 12.17 31.00 -0.88
C GLY A 431 12.71 31.79 -2.08
N GLN A 432 13.62 31.23 -2.89
CA GLN A 432 14.18 31.94 -4.06
C GLN A 432 13.35 31.78 -5.35
N ALA A 433 12.42 30.83 -5.36
CA ALA A 433 11.47 30.63 -6.45
C ALA A 433 10.03 30.98 -6.03
N SER A 434 9.26 31.51 -6.96
CA SER A 434 7.85 31.88 -6.78
C SER A 434 6.95 31.17 -7.79
N LEU A 435 5.65 31.11 -7.46
CA LEU A 435 4.59 30.69 -8.38
C LEU A 435 3.39 31.60 -8.14
N ASP A 436 3.06 32.45 -9.10
CA ASP A 436 1.97 33.41 -9.04
C ASP A 436 0.84 33.02 -9.98
N LEU A 437 -0.39 33.41 -9.63
CA LEU A 437 -1.59 33.24 -10.44
C LEU A 437 -2.13 34.63 -10.78
N ARG A 438 -2.23 34.93 -12.08
CA ARG A 438 -2.64 36.22 -12.64
C ARG A 438 -3.81 36.01 -13.60
N ALA A 439 -4.66 37.01 -13.79
CA ALA A 439 -5.66 36.94 -14.86
C ALA A 439 -4.97 36.98 -16.23
N GLY A 440 -5.41 36.15 -17.18
CA GLY A 440 -4.91 36.17 -18.56
C GLY A 440 -5.40 37.42 -19.30
N ALA A 441 -4.61 37.92 -20.25
CA ALA A 441 -4.88 39.18 -20.95
C ALA A 441 -6.18 39.17 -21.77
N ASP A 442 -6.45 38.06 -22.47
CA ASP A 442 -7.67 37.82 -23.25
C ASP A 442 -8.80 37.14 -22.41
N GLY A 443 -8.70 37.26 -21.08
CA GLY A 443 -9.35 36.37 -20.12
C GLY A 443 -8.67 35.01 -20.04
N GLY A 444 -9.01 34.23 -19.01
CA GLY A 444 -8.29 32.99 -18.68
C GLY A 444 -7.34 33.15 -17.50
N LEU A 445 -6.45 32.18 -17.30
CA LEU A 445 -5.47 32.14 -16.21
C LEU A 445 -4.04 32.20 -16.78
N CYS A 446 -3.20 33.07 -16.21
CA CYS A 446 -1.76 33.07 -16.41
C CYS A 446 -1.06 32.59 -15.14
N VAL A 447 -0.34 31.47 -15.22
CA VAL A 447 0.56 30.98 -14.16
C VAL A 447 1.97 31.45 -14.47
N VAL A 448 2.59 32.15 -13.53
CA VAL A 448 3.97 32.65 -13.65
C VAL A 448 4.84 31.92 -12.65
N ILE A 449 5.98 31.38 -13.09
CA ILE A 449 7.04 30.86 -12.22
C ILE A 449 8.32 31.66 -12.47
N GLU A 450 8.93 32.15 -11.40
CA GLU A 450 10.27 32.75 -11.43
C GLU A 450 11.21 31.90 -10.57
N LEU A 451 12.34 31.45 -11.12
CA LEU A 451 13.32 30.63 -10.40
C LEU A 451 14.77 31.06 -10.67
N PRO A 452 15.72 30.87 -9.74
CA PRO A 452 17.12 31.24 -9.94
C PRO A 452 17.81 30.25 -10.88
N VAL A 453 18.53 30.74 -11.89
CA VAL A 453 19.34 29.87 -12.76
C VAL A 453 20.67 29.59 -12.08
N ALA A 454 20.87 28.36 -11.60
CA ALA A 454 22.12 27.96 -11.01
C ALA A 454 23.23 27.92 -12.08
N VAL A 455 24.08 28.95 -12.13
CA VAL A 455 25.25 29.00 -13.02
C VAL A 455 26.09 27.72 -12.81
N PRO A 456 26.41 26.96 -13.89
CA PRO A 456 27.11 25.69 -13.79
C PRO A 456 28.46 25.85 -13.09
N ALA A 457 28.87 24.81 -12.35
CA ALA A 457 30.01 24.88 -11.44
C ALA A 457 31.35 25.24 -12.13
N SER A 458 31.45 25.02 -13.45
CA SER A 458 32.61 25.37 -14.29
C SER A 458 32.99 26.86 -14.23
N GLU A 459 32.02 27.78 -14.19
CA GLU A 459 32.30 29.22 -14.25
C GLU A 459 32.67 29.83 -12.90
N ARG A 460 32.26 29.20 -11.79
CA ARG A 460 32.60 29.67 -10.43
C ARG A 460 34.12 29.65 -10.20
N THR A 461 34.80 28.64 -10.74
CA THR A 461 36.27 28.54 -10.69
C THR A 461 36.95 29.65 -11.51
N ALA A 462 36.37 30.01 -12.67
CA ALA A 462 36.90 31.08 -13.52
C ALA A 462 36.71 32.47 -12.86
N ALA A 463 35.53 32.75 -12.32
CA ALA A 463 35.24 34.01 -11.63
C ALA A 463 36.16 34.23 -10.42
N VAL A 464 36.30 33.21 -9.55
CA VAL A 464 37.18 33.27 -8.37
C VAL A 464 38.65 33.46 -8.75
N SER A 465 39.10 32.83 -9.85
CA SER A 465 40.48 33.00 -10.35
C SER A 465 40.75 34.39 -10.95
N GLN A 466 39.72 35.14 -11.36
CA GLN A 466 39.89 36.52 -11.84
C GLN A 466 39.92 37.52 -10.69
N THR A 467 39.08 37.35 -9.65
CA THR A 467 39.15 38.20 -8.46
C THR A 467 40.41 37.99 -7.63
N SER A 468 40.98 36.77 -7.56
CA SER A 468 42.27 36.58 -6.88
C SER A 468 43.42 37.30 -7.61
N ARG A 469 43.49 37.18 -8.95
CA ARG A 469 44.52 37.86 -9.76
C ARG A 469 44.44 39.38 -9.72
N ALA A 470 43.25 39.94 -9.51
CA ALA A 470 43.09 41.38 -9.31
C ALA A 470 43.56 41.85 -7.91
N ALA A 471 43.60 40.96 -6.92
CA ALA A 471 44.02 41.25 -5.55
C ALA A 471 45.53 41.05 -5.31
N GLU A 472 46.24 40.35 -6.20
CA GLU A 472 47.70 40.12 -6.12
C GLU A 472 48.54 41.17 -6.89
N LEU A 473 47.90 42.20 -7.47
CA LEU A 473 48.52 43.20 -8.35
C LEU A 473 48.08 44.65 -8.04
N GLY A 474 47.61 44.92 -6.82
CA GLY A 474 47.17 46.24 -6.33
C GLY A 474 47.94 46.71 -5.10
#